data_AF-A0A969Q429-F1
#
_entry.id   AF-A0A969Q429-F1
#
_cell.length_a   1.000
_cell.length_b   1.000
_cell.length_c   1.000
_cell.angle_alpha   90.00
_cell.angle_beta   90.00
_cell.angle_gamma   90.00
#
_symmetry.space_group_name_H-M   'P 1'
#
loop_
_entity.id
_entity.type
_entity.pdbx_description
1 polymer ?
#
loop_
_entity_poly.entity_id
_entity_poly.type
_entity_poly.pdbx_seq_one_letter_code
_entity_poly.pdbx_strand_id
1 'polypeptide(L)'
;MRRLLPIMAPDPEIIAASQVQPEFRTPIWDYLAGLVDDERVADGQAAFTRQQAFLQGLAAQTGVDAATIAGVWGVETNFGTILGRRKVIPALATFGLH
;
A
#
# COMPACT_ATOMS: atom_id res chain seq x y z
N MET A 1 29.72 -18.41 1.67
CA MET A 1 28.75 -17.71 0.81
C MET A 1 27.85 -18.69 0.03
N ARG A 2 27.17 -19.65 0.69
CA ARG A 2 26.39 -20.71 0.00
C ARG A 2 25.16 -21.15 0.80
N ARG A 3 24.38 -20.17 1.30
CA ARG A 3 23.11 -20.40 2.01
C ARG A 3 21.93 -19.58 1.46
N LEU A 4 22.12 -18.87 0.34
CA LEU A 4 21.09 -17.98 -0.27
C LEU A 4 20.55 -18.50 -1.61
N LEU A 5 20.91 -19.73 -2.01
CA LEU A 5 20.61 -20.26 -3.34
C LEU A 5 19.12 -20.52 -3.68
N PRO A 6 18.17 -20.72 -2.73
CA PRO A 6 16.77 -20.88 -3.14
C PRO A 6 16.02 -19.54 -3.29
N ILE A 7 16.73 -18.41 -3.42
CA ILE A 7 16.16 -17.06 -3.65
C ILE A 7 16.22 -16.67 -5.16
N MET A 8 16.78 -17.51 -6.02
CA MET A 8 17.34 -17.06 -7.32
C MET A 8 16.45 -17.18 -8.57
N ALA A 9 15.20 -17.64 -8.46
CA ALA A 9 14.29 -17.60 -9.61
C ALA A 9 13.34 -16.39 -9.47
N PRO A 10 13.29 -15.47 -10.45
CA PRO A 10 12.26 -14.44 -10.50
C PRO A 10 10.87 -15.07 -10.40
N ASP A 11 10.01 -14.51 -9.55
CA ASP A 11 8.62 -14.95 -9.43
C ASP A 11 7.79 -14.36 -10.61
N PRO A 12 7.35 -15.19 -11.57
CA PRO A 12 6.61 -14.71 -12.72
C PRO A 12 5.27 -14.07 -12.35
N GLU A 13 4.66 -14.43 -11.22
CA GLU A 13 3.43 -13.80 -10.74
C GLU A 13 3.68 -12.37 -10.27
N ILE A 14 4.86 -12.10 -9.69
CA ILE A 14 5.24 -10.75 -9.27
C ILE A 14 5.52 -9.87 -10.48
N ILE A 15 6.20 -10.40 -11.49
CA ILE A 15 6.45 -9.68 -12.75
C ILE A 15 5.14 -9.37 -13.47
N ALA A 16 4.24 -10.36 -13.59
CA ALA A 16 2.94 -10.15 -14.20
C ALA A 16 2.10 -9.12 -13.43
N ALA A 17 2.09 -9.19 -12.08
CA ALA A 17 1.37 -8.24 -11.25
C ALA A 17 1.93 -6.82 -11.34
N SER A 18 3.25 -6.63 -11.44
CA SER A 18 3.85 -5.28 -11.55
C SER A 18 3.53 -4.58 -12.87
N GLN A 19 3.30 -5.36 -13.93
CA GLN A 19 2.92 -4.83 -15.24
C GLN A 19 1.45 -4.38 -15.30
N VAL A 20 0.61 -4.82 -14.37
CA VAL A 20 -0.83 -4.53 -14.34
C VAL A 20 -1.17 -3.72 -13.09
N GLN A 21 -0.89 -2.42 -13.16
CA GLN A 21 -1.25 -1.45 -12.13
C GLN A 21 -2.58 -0.78 -12.48
N PRO A 22 -3.66 -0.99 -11.68
CA PRO A 22 -4.99 -0.44 -11.94
C PRO A 22 -5.00 1.09 -12.11
N GLU A 23 -4.09 1.78 -11.44
CA GLU A 23 -3.90 3.24 -11.43
C GLU A 23 -3.67 3.80 -12.84
N PHE A 24 -3.07 3.00 -13.73
CA PHE A 24 -2.73 3.42 -15.10
C PHE A 24 -3.63 2.82 -16.16
N ARG A 25 -4.52 1.89 -15.78
CA ARG A 25 -5.33 1.09 -16.73
C ARG A 25 -6.83 1.27 -16.55
N THR A 26 -7.26 1.74 -15.40
CA THR A 26 -8.68 1.91 -15.07
C THR A 26 -9.12 3.34 -15.39
N PRO A 27 -10.28 3.56 -16.03
CA PRO A 27 -10.84 4.89 -16.16
C PRO A 27 -10.90 5.59 -14.79
N ILE A 28 -10.53 6.88 -14.75
CA ILE A 28 -10.33 7.61 -13.49
C ILE A 28 -11.56 7.55 -12.56
N TRP A 29 -12.77 7.60 -13.12
CA TRP A 29 -14.01 7.56 -12.34
C TRP A 29 -14.23 6.20 -11.68
N ASP A 30 -13.95 5.11 -12.40
CA ASP A 30 -14.09 3.74 -11.88
C ASP A 30 -13.03 3.46 -10.81
N TYR A 31 -11.81 3.98 -11.01
CA TYR A 31 -10.73 3.88 -10.04
C TYR A 31 -11.08 4.60 -8.72
N LEU A 32 -11.56 5.84 -8.80
CA LEU A 32 -11.96 6.62 -7.63
C LEU A 32 -13.16 6.00 -6.90
N ALA A 33 -14.14 5.48 -7.65
CA ALA A 33 -15.32 4.81 -7.05
C ALA A 33 -14.93 3.56 -6.25
N GLY A 34 -13.88 2.84 -6.65
CA GLY A 34 -13.36 1.71 -5.88
C GLY A 34 -12.53 2.11 -4.66
N LEU A 35 -11.99 3.34 -4.63
CA LEU A 35 -11.16 3.85 -3.53
C LEU A 35 -11.96 4.60 -2.47
N VAL A 36 -13.05 5.25 -2.85
CA VAL A 36 -13.80 6.16 -1.98
C VAL A 36 -15.28 5.79 -2.04
N ASP A 37 -15.72 4.99 -1.07
CA ASP A 37 -17.11 4.69 -0.79
C ASP A 37 -17.45 5.04 0.66
N ASP A 38 -18.74 4.99 1.01
CA ASP A 38 -19.23 5.39 2.34
C ASP A 38 -18.63 4.53 3.47
N GLU A 39 -18.38 3.24 3.21
CA GLU A 39 -17.77 2.31 4.17
C GLU A 39 -16.31 2.72 4.44
N ARG A 40 -15.54 2.98 3.38
CA ARG A 40 -14.15 3.43 3.46
C ARG A 40 -14.02 4.76 4.20
N VAL A 41 -14.95 5.68 3.97
CA VAL A 41 -14.98 6.97 4.66
C VAL A 41 -15.23 6.76 6.16
N ALA A 42 -16.20 5.92 6.53
CA ALA A 42 -16.48 5.60 7.92
C ALA A 42 -15.28 4.92 8.61
N ASP A 43 -14.67 3.94 7.95
CA ASP A 43 -13.47 3.26 8.43
C ASP A 43 -12.30 4.23 8.61
N GLY A 44 -12.12 5.16 7.68
CA GLY A 44 -11.09 6.19 7.75
C GLY A 44 -11.29 7.15 8.91
N GLN A 45 -12.52 7.60 9.16
CA GLN A 45 -12.84 8.44 10.32
C GLN A 45 -12.56 7.70 11.63
N ALA A 46 -12.94 6.42 11.71
CA ALA A 46 -12.67 5.58 12.88
C ALA A 46 -11.16 5.37 13.08
N ALA A 47 -10.41 5.06 12.02
CA ALA A 47 -8.97 4.87 12.08
C ALA A 47 -8.23 6.16 12.46
N PHE A 48 -8.62 7.28 11.88
CA PHE A 48 -8.09 8.60 12.19
C PHE A 48 -8.28 8.94 13.67
N THR A 49 -9.49 8.72 14.19
CA THR A 49 -9.81 8.96 15.61
C THR A 49 -8.95 8.09 16.52
N ARG A 50 -8.79 6.80 16.20
CA ARG A 50 -7.94 5.88 16.99
C ARG A 50 -6.46 6.29 17.02
N GLN A 51 -5.95 6.89 15.95
CA GLN A 51 -4.54 7.25 15.80
C GLN A 51 -4.29 8.76 15.86
N GLN A 52 -5.25 9.55 16.34
CA GLN A 52 -5.23 11.00 16.23
C GLN A 52 -3.96 11.64 16.80
N ALA A 53 -3.54 11.23 18.00
CA ALA A 53 -2.34 11.77 18.64
C ALA A 53 -1.06 11.47 17.83
N PHE A 54 -0.94 10.26 17.29
CA PHE A 54 0.19 9.85 16.45
C PHE A 54 0.21 10.64 15.13
N LEU A 55 -0.94 10.71 14.45
CA LEU A 55 -1.07 11.42 13.18
C LEU A 55 -0.79 12.92 13.32
N GLN A 56 -1.25 13.55 14.40
CA GLN A 56 -0.95 14.95 14.68
C GLN A 56 0.53 15.17 15.00
N GLY A 57 1.16 14.25 15.75
CA GLY A 57 2.59 14.29 16.00
C GLY A 57 3.42 14.15 14.72
N LEU A 58 2.99 13.29 13.80
CA LEU A 58 3.63 13.12 12.50
C LEU A 58 3.42 14.34 11.60
N ALA A 59 2.23 14.94 11.63
CA ALA A 59 1.93 16.15 10.90
C ALA A 59 2.83 17.32 11.34
N ALA A 60 3.05 17.48 12.65
CA ALA A 60 3.95 18.49 13.18
C ALA A 60 5.42 18.28 12.76
N GLN A 61 5.85 17.02 12.63
CA GLN A 61 7.23 16.68 12.24
C GLN A 61 7.49 16.80 10.74
N THR A 62 6.49 16.44 9.93
CA THR A 62 6.65 16.32 8.47
C THR A 62 6.11 17.53 7.71
N GLY A 63 5.24 18.33 8.32
CA GLY A 63 4.51 19.42 7.66
C GLY A 63 3.36 18.95 6.76
N VAL A 64 3.07 17.66 6.70
CA VAL A 64 1.94 17.09 5.95
C VAL A 64 0.74 16.97 6.89
N ASP A 65 -0.44 17.43 6.49
CA ASP A 65 -1.60 17.35 7.37
C ASP A 65 -1.99 15.89 7.67
N ALA A 66 -2.55 15.69 8.87
CA ALA A 66 -2.89 14.37 9.38
C ALA A 66 -3.90 13.61 8.48
N ALA A 67 -4.81 14.33 7.81
CA ALA A 67 -5.84 13.70 6.97
C ALA A 67 -5.22 13.18 5.68
N THR A 68 -4.27 13.91 5.08
CA THR A 68 -3.48 13.43 3.94
C THR A 68 -2.68 12.17 4.28
N ILE A 69 -2.01 12.14 5.44
CA ILE A 69 -1.29 10.95 5.91
C ILE A 69 -2.24 9.76 6.05
N ALA A 70 -3.41 9.97 6.67
CA ALA A 70 -4.42 8.93 6.84
C ALA A 70 -5.00 8.45 5.50
N GLY A 71 -5.16 9.35 4.52
CA GLY A 71 -5.61 9.02 3.17
C GLY A 71 -4.67 8.03 2.48
N VAL A 72 -3.35 8.30 2.52
CA VAL A 72 -2.34 7.36 1.98
C VAL A 72 -2.41 6.02 2.70
N TRP A 73 -2.47 6.03 4.04
CA TRP A 73 -2.58 4.79 4.81
C TRP A 73 -3.82 3.95 4.45
N GLY A 74 -4.95 4.62 4.20
CA GLY A 74 -6.20 4.01 3.74
C GLY A 74 -6.09 3.38 2.36
N VAL A 75 -5.54 4.11 1.39
CA VAL A 75 -5.34 3.62 0.02
C VAL A 75 -4.41 2.40 -0.01
N GLU A 76 -3.30 2.44 0.74
CA GLU A 76 -2.25 1.41 0.65
C GLU A 76 -2.60 0.10 1.36
N THR A 77 -3.32 0.16 2.49
CA THR A 77 -3.48 -1.02 3.37
C THR A 77 -4.87 -1.18 3.96
N ASN A 78 -5.81 -0.33 3.57
CA ASN A 78 -7.12 -0.24 4.21
C ASN A 78 -6.99 -0.10 5.74
N PHE A 79 -6.22 0.91 6.16
CA PHE A 79 -5.92 1.18 7.58
C PHE A 79 -5.29 0.00 8.33
N GLY A 80 -4.44 -0.77 7.65
CA GLY A 80 -3.70 -1.91 8.20
C GLY A 80 -4.46 -3.24 8.20
N THR A 81 -5.68 -3.31 7.66
CA THR A 81 -6.46 -4.56 7.57
C THR A 81 -6.01 -5.46 6.43
N ILE A 82 -5.43 -4.88 5.38
CA ILE A 82 -4.90 -5.60 4.22
C ILE A 82 -3.40 -5.38 4.17
N LEU A 83 -2.65 -6.34 4.71
CA LEU A 83 -1.20 -6.39 4.58
C LEU A 83 -0.84 -7.33 3.43
N GLY A 84 0.00 -6.85 2.50
CA GLY A 84 0.40 -7.60 1.30
C GLY A 84 0.88 -9.02 1.65
N ARG A 85 0.43 -10.02 0.87
CA ARG A 85 0.70 -11.45 1.14
C ARG A 85 2.09 -11.92 0.70
N ARG A 86 2.86 -11.05 0.02
CA ARG A 86 4.15 -11.39 -0.59
C ARG A 86 5.29 -11.11 0.37
N LYS A 87 6.23 -12.04 0.48
CA LYS A 87 7.46 -11.83 1.26
C LYS A 87 8.32 -10.78 0.55
N VAL A 88 8.78 -9.77 1.31
CA VAL A 88 9.55 -8.63 0.78
C VAL A 88 10.83 -9.07 0.06
N ILE A 89 11.60 -9.99 0.66
CA ILE A 89 12.91 -10.41 0.11
C ILE A 89 12.78 -11.12 -1.26
N PRO A 90 11.90 -12.13 -1.44
CA PRO A 90 11.63 -12.71 -2.76
C PRO A 90 11.10 -11.71 -3.79
N ALA A 91 10.24 -10.76 -3.38
CA ALA A 91 9.69 -9.76 -4.28
C ALA A 91 10.78 -8.81 -4.82
N LEU A 92 11.62 -8.28 -3.93
CA LEU A 92 12.75 -7.44 -4.32
C LEU A 92 13.80 -8.20 -5.13
N ALA A 93 14.06 -9.46 -4.81
CA ALA A 93 14.96 -10.31 -5.60
C ALA A 93 14.44 -10.52 -7.03
N THR A 94 13.13 -10.68 -7.21
CA THR A 94 12.49 -10.77 -8.52
C THR A 94 12.72 -9.52 -9.36
N PHE A 95 12.54 -8.33 -8.78
CA PHE A 95 12.79 -7.05 -9.48
C PHE A 95 14.27 -6.77 -9.77
N GLY A 96 15.19 -7.27 -8.93
CA GLY A 96 16.63 -7.07 -9.15
C GLY A 96 17.26 -8.06 -10.13
N LEU A 97 16.60 -9.18 -10.43
CA LEU A 97 17.09 -10.26 -11.30
C LEU A 97 16.37 -10.31 -12.66
N HIS A 98 15.36 -9.47 -12.87
CA HIS A 98 14.62 -9.31 -14.13
C HIS A 98 14.90 -7.92 -14.71
#